data_AF-A0A0F9K8L9-F1
#
_entry.id   AF-A0A0F9K8L9-F1
#
_cell.length_a   1.000
_cell.length_b   1.000
_cell.length_c   1.000
_cell.angle_alpha   90.00
_cell.angle_beta   90.00
_cell.angle_gamma   90.00
#
_symmetry.space_group_name_H-M   'P 1'
#
loop_
_entity.id
_entity.type
_entity.pdbx_description
1 polymer ?
#
loop_
_entity_poly.entity_id
_entity_poly.type
_entity_poly.pdbx_seq_one_letter_code
_entity_poly.pdbx_strand_id
1 'polypeptide(L)'
;MSQPTLPICVKCNLEMRPDTNGVTVLLMAYDPPQPYEAYDADLVKCPNCDMQVVVGAAYNAFWMHFHEGTQPDIAKENVFQVYENVKSLPATEEQHNG
;
A
#
# COMPACT_ATOMS: atom_id res chain seq x y z
N MET A 1 7.31 -0.40 28.29
CA MET A 1 7.04 -0.48 26.83
C MET A 1 6.18 0.72 26.51
N SER A 2 6.63 1.66 25.66
CA SER A 2 5.81 2.78 25.21
C SER A 2 4.72 2.25 24.27
N GLN A 3 3.48 2.69 24.45
CA GLN A 3 2.42 2.39 23.49
C GLN A 3 2.76 3.07 22.15
N PRO A 4 2.51 2.41 21.00
CA PRO A 4 2.65 3.06 19.71
C PRO A 4 1.66 4.23 19.62
N THR A 5 2.15 5.43 19.34
CA THR A 5 1.33 6.63 19.20
C THR A 5 0.69 6.68 17.82
N LEU A 6 -0.63 6.79 17.75
CA LEU A 6 -1.35 7.00 16.49
C LEU A 6 -1.37 8.49 16.10
N PRO A 7 -1.56 8.81 14.82
CA PRO A 7 -1.67 10.21 14.39
C PRO A 7 -2.86 10.92 15.03
N ILE A 8 -2.73 12.24 15.17
CA ILE A 8 -3.83 13.12 15.58
C ILE A 8 -4.46 13.75 14.34
N CYS A 9 -5.79 13.67 14.23
CA CYS A 9 -6.53 14.35 13.19
C CYS A 9 -6.41 15.87 13.36
N VAL A 10 -5.79 16.56 12.40
CA VAL A 10 -5.55 18.01 12.43
C VAL A 10 -6.84 18.84 12.51
N LYS A 11 -7.96 18.30 12.03
CA LYS A 11 -9.25 18.99 12.03
C LYS A 11 -10.00 18.87 13.37
N CYS A 12 -9.96 17.69 13.98
CA CYS A 12 -10.75 17.41 15.19
C CYS A 12 -9.92 17.42 16.47
N ASN A 13 -8.59 17.42 16.35
CA ASN A 13 -7.66 17.26 17.46
C ASN A 13 -7.93 15.98 18.29
N LEU A 14 -8.29 14.89 17.60
CA LEU A 14 -8.58 13.58 18.18
C LEU A 14 -7.59 12.56 17.64
N GLU A 15 -7.18 11.62 18.48
CA GLU A 15 -6.39 10.46 18.06
C GLU A 15 -7.19 9.62 17.06
N MET A 16 -6.55 9.29 15.94
CA MET A 16 -7.13 8.44 14.91
C MET A 16 -7.17 6.99 15.39
N ARG A 17 -8.05 6.17 14.80
CA ARG A 17 -8.19 4.74 15.14
C ARG A 17 -7.86 3.87 13.93
N PRO A 18 -7.31 2.66 14.12
CA PRO A 18 -7.17 1.70 13.03
C PRO A 18 -8.53 1.46 12.37
N ASP A 19 -8.55 1.54 11.04
CA ASP A 19 -9.71 1.26 10.20
C ASP A 19 -9.50 -0.07 9.47
N THR A 20 -8.32 -0.25 8.86
CA THR A 20 -7.92 -1.49 8.19
C THR A 20 -6.43 -1.70 8.37
N ASN A 21 -6.03 -2.90 8.81
CA ASN A 21 -4.62 -3.27 8.91
C ASN A 21 -4.19 -4.05 7.66
N GLY A 22 -2.98 -3.80 7.17
CA GLY A 22 -2.42 -4.49 6.00
C GLY A 22 -3.07 -4.05 4.68
N VAL A 23 -3.04 -2.76 4.39
CA VAL A 23 -3.43 -2.21 3.08
C VAL A 23 -2.22 -2.13 2.14
N THR A 24 -2.45 -2.37 0.86
CA THR A 24 -1.45 -2.18 -0.19
C THR A 24 -1.57 -0.79 -0.80
N VAL A 25 -0.48 -0.02 -0.77
CA VAL A 25 -0.37 1.28 -1.44
C VAL A 25 0.40 1.10 -2.74
N LEU A 26 -0.22 1.45 -3.86
CA LEU A 26 0.40 1.39 -5.19
C LEU A 26 0.92 2.76 -5.60
N LEU A 27 2.20 2.83 -5.96
CA LEU A 27 2.74 3.97 -6.69
C LEU A 27 2.58 3.72 -8.19
N MET A 28 1.96 4.67 -8.88
CA MET A 28 1.66 4.57 -10.31
C MET A 28 2.60 5.46 -11.10
N ALA A 29 3.19 4.93 -12.18
CA ALA A 29 3.82 5.74 -13.22
C ALA A 29 2.73 6.54 -13.96
N TYR A 30 3.05 7.75 -14.42
CA TYR A 30 2.13 8.56 -15.24
C TYR A 30 2.34 8.28 -16.72
N ASP A 31 1.24 8.33 -17.49
CA ASP A 31 1.21 8.34 -18.96
C ASP A 31 1.87 7.14 -19.68
N PRO A 32 1.23 5.95 -19.73
CA PRO A 32 -0.07 5.59 -19.14
C PRO A 32 0.03 5.18 -17.66
N PRO A 33 -1.06 5.29 -16.88
CA PRO A 33 -1.09 4.82 -15.50
C PRO A 33 -0.77 3.32 -15.39
N GLN A 34 0.39 2.98 -14.84
CA GLN A 34 0.79 1.59 -14.57
C GLN A 34 1.40 1.46 -13.17
N PRO A 35 1.05 0.41 -12.40
CA PRO A 35 1.66 0.18 -11.09
C PRO A 35 3.16 -0.07 -11.24
N TYR A 36 3.96 0.67 -10.49
CA TYR A 36 5.42 0.57 -10.49
C TYR A 36 5.95 0.05 -9.15
N GLU A 37 5.35 0.41 -8.03
CA GLU A 37 5.72 -0.07 -6.69
C GLU A 37 4.49 -0.40 -5.84
N ALA A 38 4.63 -1.35 -4.92
CA ALA A 38 3.64 -1.64 -3.89
C ALA A 38 4.28 -1.67 -2.50
N TYR A 39 3.59 -1.06 -1.54
CA TYR A 39 4.00 -0.94 -0.14
C TYR A 39 2.92 -1.50 0.78
N ASP A 40 3.34 -2.18 1.85
CA ASP A 40 2.46 -2.56 2.95
C ASP A 40 2.34 -1.38 3.91
N ALA A 41 1.11 -1.10 4.33
CA ALA A 41 0.78 -0.03 5.26
C ALA A 41 -0.49 -0.40 6.06
N ASP A 42 -0.91 0.48 6.95
CA ASP A 42 -2.20 0.43 7.63
C ASP A 42 -3.01 1.69 7.32
N LEU A 43 -4.33 1.58 7.39
CA LEU A 43 -5.25 2.71 7.26
C LEU A 43 -5.82 3.06 8.63
N VAL A 44 -5.68 4.33 9.01
CA VAL A 44 -6.31 4.89 10.21
C VAL A 44 -7.36 5.91 9.83
N LYS A 45 -8.40 6.03 10.64
CA LYS A 45 -9.56 6.90 10.41
C LYS A 45 -9.89 7.74 11.63
N CYS A 46 -10.25 8.99 11.41
CA CYS A 46 -10.75 9.87 12.46
C CYS A 46 -12.17 9.44 12.88
N PRO A 47 -12.44 9.23 14.17
CA PRO A 47 -13.76 8.77 14.64
C PRO A 47 -14.87 9.84 14.54
N ASN A 48 -14.54 11.10 14.21
CA ASN A 48 -15.49 12.20 14.19
C ASN A 48 -15.77 12.75 12.79
N CYS A 49 -14.75 12.87 11.92
CA CYS A 49 -14.91 13.50 10.61
C CYS A 49 -14.58 12.58 9.42
N ASP A 50 -14.40 11.28 9.67
CA ASP A 50 -14.12 10.24 8.68
C ASP A 50 -12.85 10.42 7.82
N MET A 51 -12.00 11.41 8.12
CA MET A 51 -10.71 11.59 7.45
C MET A 51 -9.85 10.33 7.64
N GLN A 52 -9.27 9.83 6.55
CA GLN A 52 -8.40 8.66 6.54
C GLN A 52 -6.95 9.05 6.24
N VAL A 53 -6.01 8.33 6.84
CA VAL A 53 -4.57 8.50 6.64
C VAL A 53 -3.94 7.12 6.56
N VAL A 54 -3.01 6.95 5.63
CA VAL A 54 -2.16 5.76 5.54
C VAL A 54 -0.96 5.92 6.48
N VAL A 55 -0.69 4.92 7.31
CA VAL A 55 0.41 4.92 8.30
C VAL A 55 1.22 3.63 8.19
N GLY A 56 2.43 3.63 8.76
CA GLY A 56 3.23 2.41 8.84
C GLY A 56 3.71 1.88 7.48
N ALA A 57 3.71 2.71 6.43
CA ALA A 57 4.24 2.32 5.13
C ALA A 57 5.71 1.87 5.29
N ALA A 58 6.00 0.66 4.81
CA ALA A 58 7.37 0.13 4.84
C ALA A 58 8.34 1.07 4.11
N TYR A 59 9.58 1.19 4.61
CA TYR A 59 10.61 2.00 3.96
C TYR A 59 10.94 1.51 2.54
N ASN A 60 10.75 0.21 2.28
CA ASN A 60 10.99 -0.43 1.00
C ASN A 60 9.71 -1.02 0.45
N ALA A 61 9.53 -0.97 -0.86
CA ALA A 61 8.44 -1.64 -1.55
C ALA A 61 8.60 -3.17 -1.41
N PHE A 62 7.50 -3.89 -1.18
CA PHE A 62 7.52 -5.35 -1.22
C PHE A 62 7.40 -5.89 -2.67
N TRP A 63 6.96 -5.03 -3.59
CA TRP A 63 6.80 -5.34 -5.01
C TRP A 63 7.21 -4.13 -5.86
N MET A 64 7.91 -4.40 -6.96
CA MET A 64 8.33 -3.38 -7.92
C MET A 64 8.31 -3.95 -9.33
N HIS A 65 7.88 -3.17 -10.32
CA HIS A 65 7.87 -3.52 -11.73
C HIS A 65 8.60 -2.46 -12.55
N PHE A 66 9.75 -2.81 -13.11
CA PHE A 66 10.50 -1.90 -13.99
C PHE A 66 10.04 -2.06 -15.44
N HIS A 67 9.82 -0.94 -16.14
CA HIS A 67 9.59 -0.95 -17.58
C HIS A 67 10.84 -1.43 -18.32
N GLU A 68 10.66 -2.09 -19.47
CA GLU A 68 11.77 -2.43 -20.37
C GLU A 68 12.52 -1.17 -20.79
N GLY A 69 13.82 -1.11 -20.50
CA GLY A 69 14.69 0.03 -20.84
C GLY A 69 15.01 0.99 -19.68
N THR A 70 14.34 0.88 -18.54
CA THR A 70 14.75 1.57 -17.31
C THR A 70 15.95 0.84 -16.70
N GLN A 71 17.14 1.44 -16.77
CA GLN A 71 18.30 0.90 -16.06
C GLN A 71 18.03 0.94 -14.54
N PRO A 72 18.23 -0.17 -13.82
CA PRO A 72 18.00 -0.22 -12.38
C PRO A 72 19.13 0.53 -11.67
N ASP A 73 18.99 1.84 -11.50
CA ASP A 73 20.02 2.60 -10.79
C ASP A 73 19.95 2.44 -9.27
N ILE A 74 18.84 1.95 -8.69
CA ILE A 74 18.78 1.71 -7.24
C ILE A 74 17.77 0.61 -6.90
N ALA A 75 18.22 -0.64 -6.74
CA ALA A 75 17.53 -1.69 -5.96
C ALA A 75 18.43 -2.91 -5.75
N LYS A 76 19.68 -2.70 -5.33
CA LYS A 76 20.54 -3.75 -4.74
C LYS A 76 20.71 -3.33 -3.30
N GLU A 77 19.77 -3.64 -2.42
CA GLU A 77 19.81 -4.78 -1.52
C GLU A 77 18.41 -4.84 -0.85
N ASN A 78 17.79 -6.03 -0.75
CA ASN A 78 16.52 -6.34 -0.05
C ASN A 78 15.24 -6.63 -0.86
N VAL A 79 15.26 -6.67 -2.20
CA VAL A 79 14.06 -7.03 -3.02
C VAL A 79 13.90 -8.56 -3.21
N PHE A 80 14.51 -9.39 -2.36
CA PHE A 80 14.45 -10.85 -2.51
C PHE A 80 13.33 -11.47 -1.66
N GLN A 81 12.40 -12.12 -2.36
CA GLN A 81 11.47 -13.18 -1.92
C GLN A 81 10.15 -12.78 -1.24
N VAL A 82 9.17 -12.27 -2.00
CA VAL A 82 7.74 -12.39 -1.62
C VAL A 82 6.88 -13.05 -2.72
N TYR A 83 7.41 -13.21 -3.93
CA TYR A 83 6.63 -13.67 -5.09
C TYR A 83 6.19 -15.14 -5.11
N GLU A 84 6.64 -15.99 -4.17
CA GLU A 84 6.27 -17.41 -4.21
C GLU A 84 4.91 -17.73 -3.54
N ASN A 85 4.30 -16.81 -2.78
CA ASN A 85 3.11 -17.14 -1.97
C ASN A 85 1.76 -16.58 -2.46
N VAL A 86 1.70 -15.81 -3.55
CA VAL A 86 0.41 -15.23 -4.04
C VAL A 86 -0.22 -16.05 -5.19
N LYS A 87 0.32 -17.23 -5.50
CA LYS A 87 -0.37 -18.17 -6.41
C LYS A 87 -1.53 -18.87 -5.69
N SER A 88 -2.68 -18.21 -5.58
CA SER A 88 -4.03 -18.81 -5.68
C SER A 88 -5.12 -17.87 -5.15
N LEU A 89 -5.42 -16.80 -5.89
CA LEU A 89 -6.77 -16.25 -5.87
C LEU A 89 -7.34 -16.43 -7.29
N PRO A 90 -8.39 -17.25 -7.48
CA PRO A 90 -9.03 -17.39 -8.78
C PRO A 90 -9.73 -16.07 -9.12
N ALA A 91 -9.45 -15.55 -10.31
CA ALA A 91 -10.20 -14.45 -10.89
C ALA A 91 -11.66 -14.88 -11.04
N THR A 92 -12.60 -14.15 -10.44
CA THR A 92 -14.02 -14.31 -10.72
C THR A 92 -14.34 -13.64 -12.05
N GLU A 93 -14.62 -14.45 -13.07
CA GLU A 93 -15.24 -14.02 -14.32
C GLU A 93 -16.67 -13.52 -14.05
N GLU A 94 -16.92 -12.22 -14.22
CA GLU A 94 -18.27 -11.71 -14.40
C GLU A 94 -18.74 -11.99 -15.83
N GLN A 95 -19.47 -13.10 -15.99
CA GLN A 95 -20.26 -13.37 -17.19
C GLN A 95 -21.50 -12.47 -17.21
N HIS A 96 -21.47 -11.39 -17.99
CA HIS A 96 -22.66 -10.67 -18.40
C HIS A 96 -23.32 -11.43 -19.57
N ASN A 97 -24.41 -12.15 -19.27
CA ASN A 97 -25.33 -12.70 -20.26
C ASN A 97 -26.10 -11.55 -20.93
N GLY A 98 -26.05 -11.52 -22.26
CA GLY A 98 -26.95 -10.79 -23.15
C GLY A 98 -27.46 -11.72 -24.25
#